data_AF-A0A0W0RZ82-F1
#
_entry.id   AF-A0A0W0RZ82-F1
#
_cell.length_a   1.000
_cell.length_b   1.000
_cell.length_c   1.000
_cell.angle_alpha   90.00
_cell.angle_beta   90.00
_cell.angle_gamma   90.00
#
_symmetry.space_group_name_H-M   'P 1'
#
loop_
_entity.id
_entity.type
_entity.pdbx_description
1 polymer ?
#
loop_
_entity_poly.entity_id
_entity_poly.type
_entity_poly.pdbx_seq_one_letter_code
_entity_poly.pdbx_strand_id
1 'polypeptide(L)'
;MKRICKIVVFLGLSPYAFANHLFSYCPVHTWHNVSSLNGEWEVNLRMINEDGLLVDQSCQPINRVRISTANPLTYGFGFKEDATFDIAYTVTVVQSTEGARFESKTCVFVVTANGPAQPDIHTLAYHGAACQWKIIPGIGEDFIVS
;
A
#
# COMPACT_ATOMS: atom_id res chain seq x y z
N MET A 1 -48.62 16.85 -59.53
CA MET A 1 -47.44 16.03 -59.15
C MET A 1 -47.26 16.09 -57.64
N LYS A 2 -47.64 15.03 -56.90
CA LYS A 2 -47.56 14.96 -55.42
C LYS A 2 -46.12 14.67 -54.99
N ARG A 3 -45.50 15.57 -54.22
CA ARG A 3 -44.18 15.34 -53.59
C ARG A 3 -44.38 14.63 -52.26
N ILE A 4 -43.90 13.40 -52.16
CA ILE A 4 -43.88 12.61 -50.93
C ILE A 4 -42.65 13.06 -50.12
N CYS A 5 -42.89 13.59 -48.92
CA CYS A 5 -41.85 13.97 -47.97
C CYS A 5 -41.37 12.70 -47.24
N LYS A 6 -40.13 12.28 -47.48
CA LYS A 6 -39.50 11.17 -46.75
C LYS A 6 -38.89 11.73 -45.47
N ILE A 7 -39.44 11.33 -44.32
CA ILE A 7 -38.83 11.56 -43.00
C ILE A 7 -37.65 10.60 -42.85
N VAL A 8 -36.45 11.14 -42.68
CA VAL A 8 -35.24 10.38 -42.35
C VAL A 8 -35.14 10.32 -40.83
N VAL A 9 -35.39 9.14 -40.25
CA VAL A 9 -35.13 8.87 -38.83
C VAL A 9 -33.64 8.59 -38.66
N PHE A 10 -32.93 9.51 -38.04
CA PHE A 10 -31.56 9.28 -37.59
C PHE A 10 -31.60 8.43 -36.32
N LEU A 11 -31.40 7.12 -36.48
CA LEU A 11 -31.04 6.23 -35.37
C LEU A 11 -29.58 6.49 -35.01
N GLY A 12 -29.37 7.32 -34.00
CA GLY A 12 -28.06 7.52 -33.39
C GLY A 12 -27.60 6.24 -32.70
N LEU A 13 -26.78 5.45 -33.39
CA LEU A 13 -26.00 4.39 -32.76
C LEU A 13 -24.86 5.09 -32.00
N SER A 14 -25.08 5.34 -30.71
CA SER A 14 -23.99 5.70 -29.82
C SER A 14 -23.07 4.48 -29.72
N PRO A 15 -21.80 4.57 -30.16
CA PRO A 15 -20.86 3.49 -29.99
C PRO A 15 -20.61 3.36 -28.49
N TYR A 16 -21.00 2.23 -27.91
CA TYR A 16 -20.52 1.81 -26.60
C TYR A 16 -19.00 1.84 -26.67
N ALA A 17 -18.41 2.85 -26.03
CA ALA A 17 -16.98 2.87 -25.77
C ALA A 17 -16.70 1.69 -24.85
N PHE A 18 -16.22 0.59 -25.43
CA PHE A 18 -15.53 -0.44 -24.67
C PHE A 18 -14.31 0.24 -24.07
N ALA A 19 -14.45 0.69 -22.83
CA ALA A 19 -13.31 1.08 -22.01
C ALA A 19 -12.44 -0.16 -21.91
N ASN A 20 -11.37 -0.18 -22.70
CA ASN A 20 -10.27 -1.12 -22.53
C ASN A 20 -9.68 -0.82 -21.14
N HIS A 21 -10.20 -1.50 -20.11
CA HIS A 21 -9.44 -1.76 -18.91
C HIS A 21 -8.27 -2.64 -19.33
N LEU A 22 -7.25 -2.00 -19.89
CA LEU A 22 -5.89 -2.51 -19.87
C LEU A 22 -5.62 -2.80 -18.40
N PHE A 23 -5.66 -4.08 -18.02
CA PHE A 23 -5.25 -4.52 -16.70
C PHE A 23 -3.81 -4.04 -16.53
N SER A 24 -3.65 -2.93 -15.81
CA SER A 24 -2.34 -2.44 -15.41
C SER A 24 -1.79 -3.49 -14.46
N TYR A 25 -0.89 -4.32 -14.97
CA TYR A 25 -0.22 -5.34 -14.17
C TYR A 25 0.47 -4.64 -12.99
N CYS A 26 0.10 -5.02 -11.78
CA CYS A 26 0.73 -4.52 -10.56
C CYS A 26 1.74 -5.56 -10.09
N PRO A 27 3.06 -5.32 -10.20
CA PRO A 27 4.09 -6.31 -9.88
C PRO A 27 4.32 -6.42 -8.37
N VAL A 28 3.24 -6.70 -7.63
CA VAL A 28 3.28 -6.93 -6.18
C VAL A 28 3.51 -8.40 -5.91
N HIS A 29 4.50 -8.69 -5.08
CA HIS A 29 4.81 -10.02 -4.59
C HIS A 29 3.95 -10.40 -3.39
N THR A 30 3.76 -9.47 -2.45
CA THR A 30 3.04 -9.71 -1.19
C THR A 30 2.35 -8.42 -0.71
N TRP A 31 1.27 -8.59 0.05
CA TRP A 31 0.49 -7.49 0.61
C TRP A 31 0.58 -7.51 2.13
N HIS A 32 0.77 -6.34 2.72
CA HIS A 32 0.90 -6.16 4.17
C HIS A 32 -0.13 -5.14 4.65
N ASN A 33 -0.47 -5.20 5.95
CA ASN A 33 -1.30 -4.18 6.58
C ASN A 33 -0.56 -3.44 7.67
N VAL A 34 -0.88 -2.16 7.85
CA VAL A 34 -0.49 -1.36 9.01
C VAL A 34 -1.76 -0.82 9.67
N SER A 35 -1.99 -1.22 10.91
CA SER A 35 -3.20 -0.90 11.68
C SER A 35 -2.87 -0.15 12.97
N SER A 36 -3.70 0.84 13.29
CA SER A 36 -3.65 1.55 14.58
C SER A 36 -4.74 1.01 15.50
N LEU A 37 -4.40 0.69 16.76
CA LEU A 37 -5.41 0.39 17.79
C LEU A 37 -5.94 1.65 18.47
N ASN A 38 -5.19 2.75 18.42
CA ASN A 38 -5.63 4.04 18.96
C ASN A 38 -4.91 5.21 18.26
N GLY A 39 -5.61 6.34 18.10
CA GLY A 39 -5.04 7.56 17.56
C GLY A 39 -4.69 7.50 16.07
N GLU A 40 -4.21 8.64 15.59
CA GLU A 40 -3.78 8.88 14.21
C GLU A 40 -2.27 8.72 14.11
N TRP A 41 -1.79 8.14 13.01
CA TRP A 41 -0.35 7.90 12.80
C TRP A 41 0.05 8.20 11.37
N GLU A 42 1.31 8.59 11.18
CA GLU A 42 1.93 8.69 9.87
C GLU A 42 2.84 7.47 9.65
N VAL A 43 2.49 6.65 8.66
CA VAL A 43 3.34 5.56 8.15
C VAL A 43 4.30 6.14 7.12
N ASN A 44 5.58 5.79 7.22
CA ASN A 44 6.63 6.08 6.27
C ASN A 44 7.26 4.75 5.84
N LEU A 45 7.24 4.45 4.54
CA LEU A 45 7.82 3.24 3.97
C LEU A 45 9.09 3.61 3.18
N ARG A 46 10.19 2.88 3.42
CA ARG A 46 11.49 3.15 2.76
C ARG A 46 12.27 1.89 2.50
N MET A 47 12.66 1.67 1.24
CA MET A 47 13.70 0.70 0.89
C MET A 47 15.04 1.11 1.50
N ILE A 48 15.85 0.14 1.91
CA ILE A 48 17.20 0.34 2.46
C ILE A 48 18.28 0.00 1.43
N ASN A 49 18.16 -1.14 0.72
CA ASN A 49 19.22 -1.66 -0.12
C ASN A 49 18.83 -1.81 -1.61
N GLU A 50 18.12 -2.87 -1.99
CA GLU A 50 17.74 -3.14 -3.38
C GLU A 50 16.53 -2.28 -3.82
N ASP A 51 16.43 -2.07 -5.13
CA ASP A 51 15.28 -1.42 -5.75
C ASP A 51 14.02 -2.29 -5.57
N GLY A 52 13.27 -2.03 -4.50
CA GLY A 52 11.94 -2.56 -4.28
C GLY A 52 10.84 -1.58 -4.66
N LEU A 53 9.66 -2.12 -4.95
CA LEU A 53 8.44 -1.37 -5.19
C LEU A 53 7.56 -1.44 -3.96
N LEU A 54 7.14 -0.27 -3.47
CA LEU A 54 6.14 -0.13 -2.41
C LEU A 54 4.97 0.65 -3.01
N VAL A 55 3.78 0.04 -3.04
CA VAL A 55 2.59 0.59 -3.71
C VAL A 55 1.33 0.52 -2.86
N ASP A 56 0.38 1.39 -3.16
CA ASP A 56 -0.99 1.27 -2.65
C ASP A 56 -1.81 0.25 -3.44
N GLN A 57 -3.08 0.07 -3.04
CA GLN A 57 -4.02 -0.85 -3.71
C GLN A 57 -4.39 -0.41 -5.14
N SER A 58 -4.12 0.84 -5.52
CA SER A 58 -4.28 1.36 -6.89
C SER A 58 -2.98 1.23 -7.71
N CYS A 59 -2.01 0.48 -7.18
CA CYS A 59 -0.68 0.29 -7.74
C CYS A 59 0.13 1.59 -7.92
N GLN A 60 -0.15 2.63 -7.12
CA GLN A 60 0.62 3.86 -7.14
C GLN A 60 1.74 3.79 -6.11
N PRO A 61 2.96 4.26 -6.42
CA PRO A 61 4.06 4.29 -5.47
C PRO A 61 3.67 5.02 -4.18
N ILE A 62 3.96 4.40 -3.04
CA ILE A 62 3.56 4.90 -1.74
C ILE A 62 4.77 4.97 -0.81
N ASN A 63 4.92 6.10 -0.15
CA ASN A 63 6.06 6.40 0.71
C ASN A 63 5.65 6.91 2.07
N ARG A 64 4.47 7.55 2.14
CA ARG A 64 3.94 8.17 3.35
C ARG A 64 2.42 8.21 3.31
N VAL A 65 1.77 7.73 4.36
CA VAL A 65 0.31 7.74 4.50
C VAL A 65 -0.09 7.95 5.94
N ARG A 66 -1.20 8.68 6.15
CA ARG A 66 -1.84 8.76 7.46
C ARG A 66 -2.83 7.61 7.64
N ILE A 67 -2.76 6.96 8.80
CA ILE A 67 -3.67 5.89 9.19
C ILE A 67 -4.37 6.24 10.50
N SER A 68 -5.53 5.63 10.70
CA SER A 68 -6.32 5.69 11.92
C SER A 68 -6.85 4.32 12.30
N THR A 69 -7.60 4.25 13.40
CA THR A 69 -8.37 3.05 13.75
C THR A 69 -9.43 2.69 12.71
N ALA A 70 -9.91 3.67 11.93
CA ALA A 70 -10.93 3.48 10.90
C ALA A 70 -10.32 3.24 9.51
N ASN A 71 -9.12 3.76 9.27
CA ASN A 71 -8.45 3.74 7.96
C ASN A 71 -7.06 3.10 8.11
N PRO A 72 -6.95 1.77 8.17
CA PRO A 72 -5.67 1.09 8.10
C PRO A 72 -5.05 1.25 6.71
N LEU A 73 -3.72 1.07 6.62
CA LEU A 73 -3.02 1.01 5.34
C LEU A 73 -2.87 -0.44 4.91
N THR A 74 -3.23 -0.74 3.66
CA THR A 74 -2.75 -1.93 2.95
C THR A 74 -1.73 -1.48 1.90
N TYR A 75 -0.52 -2.03 1.92
CA TYR A 75 0.50 -1.73 0.93
C TYR A 75 1.07 -3.01 0.33
N GLY A 76 1.43 -2.94 -0.95
CA GLY A 76 2.07 -4.02 -1.68
C GLY A 76 3.57 -3.83 -1.71
N PHE A 77 4.32 -4.92 -1.50
CA PHE A 77 5.75 -4.99 -1.76
C PHE A 77 6.01 -5.81 -3.02
N GLY A 78 6.85 -5.29 -3.90
CA GLY A 78 7.28 -5.94 -5.13
C GLY A 78 8.77 -5.76 -5.37
N PHE A 79 9.34 -6.57 -6.24
CA PHE A 79 10.73 -6.51 -6.68
C PHE A 79 10.84 -7.02 -8.11
N LYS A 80 11.97 -6.76 -8.77
CA LYS A 80 12.21 -7.20 -10.15
C LYS A 80 12.48 -8.72 -10.19
N GLU A 81 12.21 -9.36 -11.32
CA GLU A 81 12.40 -10.81 -11.48
C GLU A 81 13.87 -11.26 -11.28
N ASP A 82 14.83 -10.36 -11.46
CA ASP A 82 16.27 -10.59 -11.27
C ASP A 82 16.78 -10.19 -9.88
N ALA A 83 15.89 -9.86 -8.93
CA ALA A 83 16.29 -9.50 -7.58
C ALA A 83 17.07 -10.64 -6.90
N THR A 84 18.10 -10.29 -6.13
CA THR A 84 18.94 -11.28 -5.45
C THR A 84 18.31 -11.80 -4.16
N PHE A 85 17.13 -11.27 -3.81
CA PHE A 85 16.41 -11.47 -2.54
C PHE A 85 17.10 -10.88 -1.31
N ASP A 86 18.15 -10.07 -1.51
CA ASP A 86 18.69 -9.17 -0.50
C ASP A 86 17.69 -8.02 -0.29
N ILE A 87 16.55 -8.28 0.34
CA ILE A 87 15.51 -7.28 0.56
C ILE A 87 15.64 -6.72 1.98
N ALA A 88 15.77 -5.40 2.09
CA ALA A 88 15.66 -4.67 3.34
C ALA A 88 14.85 -3.39 3.14
N TYR A 89 13.84 -3.17 3.98
CA TYR A 89 13.09 -1.93 4.03
C TYR A 89 12.57 -1.64 5.44
N THR A 90 12.02 -0.45 5.64
CA THR A 90 11.42 -0.05 6.91
C THR A 90 9.94 0.28 6.77
N VAL A 91 9.17 -0.11 7.78
CA VAL A 91 7.85 0.45 8.09
C VAL A 91 8.01 1.29 9.34
N THR A 92 8.01 2.61 9.19
CA THR A 92 8.12 3.54 10.32
C THR A 92 6.76 4.18 10.57
N VAL A 93 6.26 4.12 11.79
CA VAL A 93 4.92 4.62 12.14
C VAL A 93 5.05 5.59 13.30
N VAL A 94 4.71 6.86 13.08
CA VAL A 94 4.88 7.95 14.06
C VAL A 94 3.52 8.50 14.44
N GLN A 95 3.24 8.60 15.74
CA GLN A 95 1.96 9.11 16.22
C GLN A 95 1.79 10.58 15.82
N SER A 96 0.67 10.88 15.17
CA SER A 96 0.27 12.24 14.86
C SER A 96 -0.28 12.88 16.13
N THR A 97 0.48 13.81 16.71
CA THR A 97 0.00 14.66 17.79
C THR A 97 -0.32 16.04 17.23
N GLU A 98 -1.43 16.65 17.66
CA GLU A 98 -1.64 18.08 17.42
C GLU A 98 -0.56 18.86 18.18
N GLY A 99 0.30 19.56 17.44
CA GLY A 99 1.46 20.29 17.97
C GLY A 99 2.76 19.49 18.00
N ALA A 100 3.89 20.19 17.95
CA ALA A 100 5.22 19.59 18.04
C ALA A 100 5.48 19.12 19.47
N ARG A 101 5.35 17.82 19.71
CA ARG A 101 5.89 17.18 20.92
C ARG A 101 7.23 16.56 20.58
N PHE A 102 8.19 16.70 21.48
CA PHE A 102 9.54 16.14 21.33
C PHE A 102 9.59 14.61 21.51
N GLU A 103 8.45 13.96 21.82
CA GLU A 103 8.35 12.55 22.22
C GLU A 103 7.15 11.83 21.56
N SER A 104 6.90 12.04 20.25
CA SER A 104 5.90 11.23 19.55
C SER A 104 6.22 9.74 19.67
N LYS A 105 5.23 8.93 20.04
CA LYS A 105 5.32 7.48 19.97
C LYS A 105 5.72 7.06 18.57
N THR A 106 6.70 6.17 18.47
CA THR A 106 7.21 5.70 17.18
C THR A 106 7.45 4.20 17.21
N CYS A 107 6.97 3.52 16.17
CA CYS A 107 7.32 2.14 15.85
C CYS A 107 8.19 2.12 14.60
N VAL A 108 9.31 1.40 14.64
CA VAL A 108 10.11 1.09 13.44
C VAL A 108 10.18 -0.42 13.30
N PHE A 109 9.69 -0.92 12.18
CA PHE A 109 9.87 -2.31 11.78
C PHE A 109 10.92 -2.35 10.68
N VAL A 110 12.04 -3.01 10.95
CA VAL A 110 13.06 -3.31 9.93
C VAL A 110 12.69 -4.65 9.34
N VAL A 111 12.30 -4.66 8.07
CA VAL A 111 11.83 -5.84 7.37
C VAL A 111 12.93 -6.34 6.47
N THR A 112 13.33 -7.59 6.69
CA THR A 112 14.27 -8.33 5.87
C THR A 112 13.73 -9.73 5.58
N ALA A 113 14.43 -10.52 4.77
CA ALA A 113 14.07 -11.91 4.49
C ALA A 113 15.27 -12.83 4.70
N ASN A 114 15.06 -13.96 5.38
CA ASN A 114 16.05 -15.04 5.52
C ASN A 114 15.80 -16.18 4.51
N GLY A 115 14.84 -16.01 3.61
CA GLY A 115 14.50 -16.95 2.54
C GLY A 115 13.07 -16.75 2.02
N PRO A 116 12.65 -17.51 1.01
CA PRO A 116 11.29 -17.46 0.47
C PRO A 116 10.25 -17.71 1.58
N ALA A 117 9.31 -16.78 1.73
CA ALA A 117 8.26 -16.80 2.75
C ALA A 117 8.78 -16.91 4.21
N GLN A 118 10.02 -16.48 4.46
CA GLN A 118 10.63 -16.43 5.79
C GLN A 118 11.07 -15.00 6.11
N PRO A 119 10.14 -14.12 6.54
CA PRO A 119 10.47 -12.77 6.93
C PRO A 119 11.32 -12.78 8.21
N ASP A 120 12.25 -11.84 8.30
CA ASP A 120 13.00 -11.53 9.53
C ASP A 120 12.77 -10.06 9.85
N ILE A 121 11.94 -9.82 10.86
CA ILE A 121 11.43 -8.49 11.20
C ILE A 121 11.87 -8.12 12.61
N HIS A 122 12.72 -7.10 12.68
CA HIS A 122 13.11 -6.49 13.94
C HIS A 122 12.19 -5.30 14.27
N THR A 123 11.73 -5.23 15.53
CA THR A 123 10.79 -4.20 15.99
C THR A 123 11.46 -3.30 17.02
N LEU A 124 11.40 -1.99 16.79
CA LEU A 124 11.89 -0.96 17.69
C LEU A 124 10.71 -0.08 18.11
N ALA A 125 10.52 0.04 19.43
CA ALA A 125 9.46 0.82 20.03
C ALA A 125 10.04 1.99 20.84
N TYR A 126 9.59 3.20 20.55
CA TYR A 126 10.08 4.43 21.18
C TYR A 126 8.97 5.17 21.91
N HIS A 127 9.35 5.86 22.99
CA HIS A 127 8.48 6.75 23.77
C HIS A 127 7.18 6.08 24.26
N GLY A 128 7.24 4.80 24.61
CA GLY A 128 6.08 4.04 25.11
C GLY A 128 5.08 3.62 24.02
N ALA A 129 5.51 3.58 22.76
CA ALA A 129 4.77 2.90 21.70
C ALA A 129 4.68 1.40 21.97
N ALA A 130 3.55 0.79 21.65
CA ALA A 130 3.42 -0.66 21.57
C ALA A 130 3.36 -1.07 20.10
N CYS A 131 4.36 -1.85 19.68
CA CYS A 131 4.61 -2.21 18.28
C CYS A 131 4.60 -3.74 18.18
N GLN A 132 3.69 -4.28 17.38
CA GLN A 132 3.53 -5.71 17.18
C GLN A 132 3.45 -6.02 15.70
N TRP A 133 3.84 -7.23 15.33
CA TRP A 133 3.62 -7.75 13.99
C TRP A 133 3.30 -9.24 14.04
N LYS A 134 2.70 -9.75 12.98
CA LYS A 134 2.45 -11.18 12.80
C LYS A 134 2.44 -11.54 11.32
N ILE A 135 2.80 -12.78 11.04
CA ILE A 135 2.69 -13.37 9.70
C ILE A 135 1.21 -13.70 9.42
N ILE A 136 0.77 -13.39 8.21
CA ILE A 136 -0.51 -13.81 7.64
C ILE A 136 -0.21 -14.82 6.53
N PRO A 137 -0.40 -16.14 6.80
CA PRO A 137 -0.02 -17.19 5.87
C PRO A 137 -0.59 -16.99 4.47
N GLY A 138 0.30 -16.98 3.47
CA GLY A 138 -0.06 -16.81 2.06
C GLY A 138 -0.40 -15.37 1.64
N ILE A 139 -0.26 -14.39 2.52
CA ILE A 139 -0.57 -12.97 2.22
C ILE A 139 0.65 -12.09 2.42
N GLY A 140 1.22 -12.04 3.63
CA GLY A 140 2.29 -11.13 4.04
C GLY A 140 2.32 -10.95 5.55
N GLU A 141 2.48 -9.73 6.04
CA GLU A 141 2.51 -9.42 7.48
C GLU A 141 1.53 -8.30 7.86
N ASP A 142 0.98 -8.41 9.06
CA ASP A 142 0.24 -7.33 9.70
C ASP A 142 1.16 -6.64 10.73
N PHE A 143 1.27 -5.31 10.63
CA PHE A 143 1.93 -4.42 11.59
C PHE A 143 0.87 -3.67 12.40
N ILE A 144 0.99 -3.66 13.73
CA ILE A 144 -0.01 -3.15 14.65
C ILE A 144 0.67 -2.17 15.63
N VAL A 145 0.10 -0.96 15.77
CA VAL A 145 0.65 0.11 16.61
C VAL A 145 -0.35 0.69 17.61
N SER A 146 0.12 1.16 18.77
CA SER A 146 -0.68 1.80 19.82
C SER A 146 0.10 2.65 20.83
#